data_AF-A0A7V5EAB7-F1
#
_entry.id   AF-A0A7V5EAB7-F1
#
_cell.length_a   1.000
_cell.length_b   1.000
_cell.length_c   1.000
_cell.angle_alpha   90.00
_cell.angle_beta   90.00
_cell.angle_gamma   90.00
#
_symmetry.space_group_name_H-M   'P 1'
#
loop_
_entity.id
_entity.type
_entity.pdbx_description
1 polymer ?
#
loop_
_entity_poly.entity_id
_entity_poly.type
_entity_poly.pdbx_seq_one_letter_code
_entity_poly.pdbx_strand_id
1 'polypeptide(L)'
;MRVWVVLLAFVIIGFFCGIALAQDSSKPSSPVERVDLPVEKPIKPDNDKGSGDDDKGGSGDDDDADDNEEPPVEFFDNEIKANKFVYVMDKTGSMSGRVGHPITDEKGNVISNPTKWQQIKAEFKKSVLGLGENAKFTALVYSGYATSPGDIVVWRTTLQKATPENKASAMAWIEGFSPYSVTPIWDATKRALDIPEVETILLHTDGVANVYDGSYHGESYSAVVNNCDVTKSRIIPAAKAKGVKIHTFAHALSSFYSPDVAAVGEQMLKDIAAGTGGTFTKVN
;
A
#
# COMPACT_ATOMS: atom_id res chain seq x y z
N MET A 1 -59.66 -16.24 -30.39
CA MET A 1 -59.48 -16.11 -28.94
C MET A 1 -59.17 -17.52 -28.41
N ARG A 2 -58.02 -17.71 -27.75
CA ARG A 2 -57.19 -18.95 -27.67
C ARG A 2 -56.05 -18.92 -28.71
N VAL A 3 -54.82 -18.77 -28.20
CA VAL A 3 -53.48 -19.14 -28.74
C VAL A 3 -52.36 -18.31 -28.05
N TRP A 4 -52.66 -17.21 -27.34
CA TRP A 4 -51.63 -16.34 -26.73
C TRP A 4 -51.30 -16.58 -25.23
N VAL A 5 -51.52 -17.78 -24.68
CA VAL A 5 -51.28 -18.02 -23.23
C VAL A 5 -50.17 -19.05 -22.93
N VAL A 6 -49.56 -19.69 -23.93
CA VAL A 6 -48.60 -20.78 -23.68
C VAL A 6 -47.12 -20.33 -23.70
N LEU A 7 -46.80 -19.10 -24.10
CA LEU A 7 -45.41 -18.64 -24.22
C LEU A 7 -44.86 -17.84 -23.02
N LEU A 8 -45.66 -17.60 -21.97
CA LEU A 8 -45.19 -16.86 -20.77
C LEU A 8 -44.81 -17.76 -19.59
N ALA A 9 -44.93 -19.09 -19.73
CA ALA A 9 -44.65 -20.05 -18.64
C ALA A 9 -43.25 -20.69 -18.70
N PHE A 10 -42.44 -20.43 -19.73
CA PHE A 10 -41.10 -21.04 -19.90
C PHE A 10 -39.92 -20.08 -19.71
N VAL A 11 -40.15 -18.82 -19.29
CA VAL A 11 -39.06 -17.86 -18.98
C VAL A 11 -38.92 -17.60 -17.46
N ILE A 12 -39.76 -18.21 -16.62
CA ILE A 12 -39.71 -18.06 -15.15
C ILE A 12 -39.20 -19.34 -14.43
N ILE A 13 -38.76 -20.36 -15.19
CA ILE A 13 -38.14 -21.60 -14.64
C ILE A 13 -36.70 -21.72 -15.19
N GLY A 14 -35.91 -20.65 -15.03
CA GLY A 14 -34.55 -20.57 -15.55
C GLY A 14 -33.61 -19.72 -14.71
N PHE A 15 -33.94 -19.45 -13.45
CA PHE A 15 -33.03 -18.77 -12.50
C PHE A 15 -33.32 -19.17 -11.04
N PHE A 16 -33.58 -20.46 -10.80
CA PHE A 16 -33.70 -21.05 -9.47
C PHE A 16 -33.03 -22.44 -9.47
N CYS A 17 -31.71 -22.47 -9.63
CA CYS A 17 -30.87 -23.62 -9.29
C CYS A 17 -29.41 -23.15 -9.24
N GLY A 18 -28.89 -22.86 -8.05
CA GLY A 18 -27.48 -22.50 -7.91
C GLY A 18 -27.03 -21.89 -6.58
N ILE A 19 -27.71 -22.18 -5.46
CA ILE A 19 -27.11 -21.98 -4.14
C ILE A 19 -27.26 -23.29 -3.37
N ALA A 20 -26.39 -24.24 -3.70
CA ALA A 20 -26.07 -25.35 -2.84
C ALA A 20 -24.68 -25.07 -2.27
N LEU A 21 -24.66 -24.87 -0.96
CA LEU A 21 -23.50 -24.73 -0.11
C LEU A 21 -22.64 -26.00 -0.25
N ALA A 22 -21.45 -25.88 -0.85
CA ALA A 22 -20.37 -26.83 -0.61
C ALA A 22 -19.62 -26.34 0.64
N GLN A 23 -19.96 -26.95 1.77
CA GLN A 23 -19.14 -26.94 2.97
C GLN A 23 -17.91 -27.83 2.75
N ASP A 24 -16.82 -27.44 3.42
CA ASP A 24 -15.62 -28.23 3.75
C ASP A 24 -14.81 -28.85 2.59
N SER A 25 -13.78 -28.12 2.17
CA SER A 25 -12.52 -28.76 1.79
C SER A 25 -11.51 -28.61 2.93
N SER A 26 -11.47 -29.66 3.73
CA SER A 26 -10.44 -30.13 4.64
C SER A 26 -9.04 -29.54 4.40
N LYS A 27 -8.44 -29.01 5.48
CA LYS A 27 -6.98 -28.94 5.63
C LYS A 27 -6.35 -30.31 5.35
N PRO A 28 -5.27 -30.42 4.55
CA PRO A 28 -4.44 -31.60 4.60
C PRO A 28 -3.65 -31.63 5.91
N SER A 29 -3.95 -32.63 6.73
CA SER A 29 -3.15 -33.07 7.85
C SER A 29 -2.02 -33.97 7.34
N SER A 30 -0.79 -33.60 7.70
CA SER A 30 0.48 -34.35 7.58
C SER A 30 1.37 -34.08 6.35
N PRO A 31 2.70 -34.03 6.55
CA PRO A 31 3.69 -33.77 5.51
C PRO A 31 4.12 -35.10 4.88
N VAL A 32 4.12 -35.14 3.55
CA VAL A 32 4.93 -36.00 2.63
C VAL A 32 4.05 -36.24 1.40
N GLU A 33 4.12 -35.32 0.45
CA GLU A 33 3.87 -35.65 -0.95
C GLU A 33 4.74 -34.71 -1.77
N ARG A 34 5.93 -35.21 -2.14
CA ARG A 34 6.83 -34.54 -3.08
C ARG A 34 6.24 -34.73 -4.47
N VAL A 35 5.78 -33.64 -5.07
CA VAL A 35 5.41 -33.61 -6.48
C VAL A 35 6.72 -33.44 -7.26
N ASP A 36 7.16 -34.53 -7.90
CA ASP A 36 8.29 -34.56 -8.83
C ASP A 36 7.90 -33.82 -10.12
N LEU A 37 8.36 -32.57 -10.23
CA LEU A 37 8.32 -31.83 -11.50
C LEU A 37 9.50 -32.29 -12.38
N PRO A 38 9.28 -32.55 -13.68
CA PRO A 38 10.35 -32.96 -14.58
C PRO A 38 11.39 -31.83 -14.72
N VAL A 39 12.62 -32.13 -14.30
CA VAL A 39 13.79 -31.28 -14.49
C VAL A 39 14.20 -31.34 -15.96
N GLU A 40 14.09 -30.24 -16.69
CA GLU A 40 14.75 -30.11 -17.98
C GLU A 40 16.28 -30.10 -17.78
N LYS A 41 16.95 -31.04 -18.46
CA LYS A 41 18.42 -31.17 -18.43
C LYS A 41 19.06 -30.02 -19.23
N PRO A 42 20.24 -29.52 -18.79
CA PRO A 42 21.00 -28.55 -19.55
C PRO A 42 21.41 -29.09 -20.93
N ILE A 43 21.11 -28.33 -21.98
CA ILE A 43 21.67 -28.58 -23.31
C ILE A 43 23.07 -27.96 -23.32
N LYS A 44 24.07 -28.82 -23.47
CA LYS A 44 25.47 -28.46 -23.70
C LYS A 44 25.78 -28.73 -25.18
N PRO A 45 26.32 -27.76 -25.93
CA PRO A 45 27.13 -28.07 -27.10
C PRO A 45 28.61 -28.04 -26.72
N ASP A 46 29.31 -29.13 -27.04
CA ASP A 46 30.75 -29.30 -26.92
C ASP A 46 31.51 -28.56 -28.04
N ASN A 47 32.69 -28.04 -27.67
CA ASN A 47 33.97 -27.92 -28.39
C ASN A 47 33.99 -27.67 -29.91
N ASP A 48 34.77 -26.68 -30.37
CA ASP A 48 36.11 -26.96 -30.93
C ASP A 48 36.99 -25.68 -31.07
N LYS A 49 38.29 -25.93 -31.22
CA LYS A 49 39.49 -25.11 -31.06
C LYS A 49 39.77 -24.05 -32.15
N GLY A 50 40.56 -23.05 -31.74
CA GLY A 50 41.52 -22.28 -32.55
C GLY A 50 42.14 -21.19 -31.67
N SER A 51 43.30 -21.40 -31.04
CA SER A 51 44.67 -21.15 -31.53
C SER A 51 44.85 -19.77 -32.17
N GLY A 52 45.68 -18.91 -31.54
CA GLY A 52 46.19 -17.67 -32.12
C GLY A 52 46.68 -16.68 -31.08
N ASP A 53 48.00 -16.64 -30.92
CA ASP A 53 48.82 -15.83 -30.02
C ASP A 53 48.77 -14.30 -30.25
N ASP A 54 49.24 -13.58 -29.22
CA ASP A 54 50.08 -12.38 -29.25
C ASP A 54 49.49 -10.94 -29.35
N ASP A 55 49.60 -10.26 -28.20
CA ASP A 55 50.43 -9.04 -27.96
C ASP A 55 49.74 -7.68 -27.70
N LYS A 56 50.22 -7.05 -26.61
CA LYS A 56 50.30 -5.61 -26.26
C LYS A 56 49.04 -4.75 -26.12
N GLY A 57 48.77 -4.39 -24.86
CA GLY A 57 49.15 -3.06 -24.34
C GLY A 57 48.26 -1.88 -24.70
N GLY A 58 47.50 -1.39 -23.73
CA GLY A 58 46.84 -0.08 -23.80
C GLY A 58 46.16 0.25 -22.48
N SER A 59 46.80 1.11 -21.70
CA SER A 59 46.20 1.83 -20.56
C SER A 59 45.09 2.74 -21.11
N GLY A 60 43.90 2.59 -20.54
CA GLY A 60 42.77 3.49 -20.69
C GLY A 60 41.99 3.41 -19.39
N ASP A 61 42.29 4.35 -18.50
CA ASP A 61 41.37 4.75 -17.44
C ASP A 61 40.14 5.33 -18.14
N ASP A 62 39.15 4.47 -18.40
CA ASP A 62 37.79 4.94 -18.62
C ASP A 62 37.10 4.83 -17.26
N ASP A 63 36.99 5.99 -16.61
CA ASP A 63 36.06 6.25 -15.53
C ASP A 63 34.65 5.92 -16.05
N ASP A 64 34.25 4.65 -15.94
CA ASP A 64 32.85 4.23 -15.94
C ASP A 64 32.23 4.86 -14.68
N ALA A 65 31.82 6.13 -14.83
CA ALA A 65 30.80 6.70 -13.99
C ALA A 65 29.58 5.77 -14.12
N ASP A 66 29.39 4.96 -13.08
CA ASP A 66 28.19 4.17 -12.80
C ASP A 66 27.01 5.14 -12.64
N ASP A 67 26.57 5.72 -13.77
CA ASP A 67 25.43 6.62 -13.90
C ASP A 67 24.14 5.77 -14.00
N ASN A 68 24.10 4.68 -13.23
CA ASN A 68 22.93 3.85 -13.02
C ASN A 68 22.06 4.48 -11.91
N GLU A 69 21.86 5.80 -11.98
CA GLU A 69 20.88 6.48 -11.15
C GLU A 69 19.48 6.04 -11.62
N GLU A 70 18.97 4.96 -11.04
CA GLU A 70 17.60 4.50 -11.27
C GLU A 70 16.62 5.63 -10.97
N PRO A 71 15.54 5.77 -11.77
CA PRO A 71 14.61 6.87 -11.63
C PRO A 71 13.98 6.86 -10.23
N PRO A 72 13.85 8.03 -9.59
CA PRO A 72 13.28 8.14 -8.25
C PRO A 72 11.85 7.61 -8.24
N VAL A 73 11.43 7.02 -7.11
CA VAL A 73 10.05 6.56 -6.96
C VAL A 73 9.13 7.78 -6.91
N GLU A 74 8.25 7.91 -7.89
CA GLU A 74 7.24 8.95 -7.91
C GLU A 74 6.01 8.56 -7.10
N PHE A 75 5.50 9.53 -6.33
CA PHE A 75 4.28 9.35 -5.59
C PHE A 75 3.51 10.66 -5.41
N PHE A 76 2.31 10.74 -6.02
CA PHE A 76 1.59 12.00 -6.21
C PHE A 76 2.50 13.10 -6.79
N ASP A 77 3.22 12.77 -7.86
CA ASP A 77 4.19 13.66 -8.52
C ASP A 77 5.34 14.13 -7.63
N ASN A 78 5.58 13.48 -6.49
CA ASN A 78 6.74 13.74 -5.63
C ASN A 78 7.77 12.63 -5.83
N GLU A 79 8.98 13.02 -6.24
CA GLU A 79 10.13 12.13 -6.31
C GLU A 79 10.64 11.83 -4.90
N ILE A 80 10.65 10.55 -4.53
CA ILE A 80 11.19 10.07 -3.25
C ILE A 80 12.43 9.23 -3.54
N LYS A 81 13.60 9.78 -3.21
CA LYS A 81 14.89 9.09 -3.32
C LYS A 81 15.07 8.11 -2.16
N ALA A 82 14.55 6.90 -2.30
CA ALA A 82 14.81 5.76 -1.42
C ALA A 82 14.58 4.44 -2.17
N ASN A 83 15.01 3.33 -1.59
CA ASN A 83 14.82 1.99 -2.16
C ASN A 83 14.08 1.03 -1.23
N LYS A 84 13.73 1.44 0.00
CA LYS A 84 13.12 0.59 1.02
C LYS A 84 11.93 1.27 1.70
N PHE A 85 10.73 0.89 1.27
CA PHE A 85 9.50 1.61 1.60
C PHE A 85 8.49 0.77 2.37
N VAL A 86 7.77 1.42 3.29
CA VAL A 86 6.51 0.89 3.84
C VAL A 86 5.38 1.85 3.51
N TYR A 87 4.40 1.39 2.75
CA TYR A 87 3.14 2.12 2.54
C TYR A 87 2.25 1.92 3.77
N VAL A 88 1.82 3.02 4.40
CA VAL A 88 0.91 3.03 5.56
C VAL A 88 -0.38 3.71 5.13
N MET A 89 -1.40 2.90 4.84
CA MET A 89 -2.62 3.38 4.20
C MET A 89 -3.82 3.38 5.15
N ASP A 90 -4.43 4.55 5.28
CA ASP A 90 -5.67 4.74 6.02
C ASP A 90 -6.85 4.06 5.32
N LYS A 91 -7.53 3.17 6.05
CA LYS A 91 -8.82 2.59 5.66
C LYS A 91 -9.90 2.85 6.71
N THR A 92 -9.86 3.99 7.38
CA THR A 92 -10.86 4.39 8.37
C THR A 92 -12.16 4.86 7.74
N GLY A 93 -13.22 5.00 8.54
CA GLY A 93 -14.58 5.27 8.04
C GLY A 93 -14.67 6.53 7.18
N SER A 94 -13.91 7.58 7.53
CA SER A 94 -13.84 8.85 6.78
C SER A 94 -13.38 8.66 5.34
N MET A 95 -12.55 7.64 5.07
CA MET A 95 -12.05 7.30 3.73
C MET A 95 -13.14 6.85 2.75
N SER A 96 -14.36 6.56 3.23
CA SER A 96 -15.54 6.32 2.38
C SER A 96 -16.09 7.60 1.74
N GLY A 97 -15.70 8.78 2.23
CA GLY A 97 -16.06 10.08 1.67
C GLY A 97 -15.52 10.29 0.25
N ARG A 98 -16.19 11.15 -0.51
CA ARG A 98 -15.80 11.49 -1.89
C ARG A 98 -14.65 12.49 -1.92
N VAL A 99 -13.80 12.40 -2.94
CA VAL A 99 -12.70 13.36 -3.18
C VAL A 99 -13.18 14.62 -3.91
N GLY A 100 -14.32 14.53 -4.62
CA GLY A 100 -14.94 15.69 -5.29
C GLY A 100 -14.42 15.98 -6.70
N HIS A 101 -13.52 15.16 -7.23
CA HIS A 101 -13.05 15.21 -8.62
C HIS A 101 -12.83 13.79 -9.19
N PRO A 102 -12.81 13.62 -10.51
CA PRO A 102 -12.45 12.34 -11.12
C PRO A 102 -10.99 11.96 -10.82
N ILE A 103 -10.72 10.66 -10.78
CA ILE A 103 -9.36 10.11 -10.77
C ILE A 103 -9.18 9.15 -11.94
N THR A 104 -7.93 8.88 -12.30
CA THR A 104 -7.57 7.82 -13.24
C THR A 104 -6.91 6.68 -12.47
N ASP A 105 -7.32 5.43 -12.71
CA ASP A 105 -6.71 4.25 -12.09
C ASP A 105 -5.39 3.84 -12.77
N GLU A 106 -4.77 2.76 -12.29
CA GLU A 106 -3.51 2.24 -12.84
C GLU A 106 -3.61 1.70 -14.28
N LYS A 107 -4.84 1.50 -14.78
CA LYS A 107 -5.13 0.98 -16.12
C LYS A 107 -5.58 2.08 -17.09
N GLY A 108 -5.60 3.34 -16.65
CA GLY A 108 -6.07 4.46 -17.46
C GLY A 108 -7.59 4.66 -17.44
N ASN A 109 -8.35 3.93 -16.61
CA ASN A 109 -9.80 4.12 -16.52
C ASN A 109 -10.12 5.33 -15.64
N VAL A 110 -11.06 6.17 -16.09
CA VAL A 110 -11.54 7.31 -15.32
C VAL A 110 -12.65 6.86 -14.36
N ILE A 111 -12.48 7.17 -13.08
CA ILE A 111 -13.49 6.99 -12.04
C ILE A 111 -14.06 8.37 -11.72
N SER A 112 -15.28 8.66 -12.19
CA SER A 112 -15.85 10.02 -12.18
C SER A 112 -16.22 10.58 -10.81
N ASN A 113 -16.53 9.72 -9.84
CA ASN A 113 -16.89 10.13 -8.48
C ASN A 113 -16.26 9.18 -7.44
N PRO A 114 -14.94 9.19 -7.30
CA PRO A 114 -14.23 8.22 -6.47
C PRO A 114 -14.37 8.57 -4.98
N THR A 115 -14.28 7.55 -4.14
CA THR A 115 -14.01 7.74 -2.70
C THR A 115 -12.52 8.02 -2.47
N LYS A 116 -12.18 8.59 -1.31
CA LYS A 116 -10.79 8.76 -0.88
C LYS A 116 -10.05 7.42 -0.85
N TRP A 117 -10.72 6.35 -0.43
CA TRP A 117 -10.16 4.99 -0.50
C TRP A 117 -9.86 4.53 -1.93
N GLN A 118 -10.74 4.81 -2.90
CA GLN A 118 -10.46 4.50 -4.30
C GLN A 118 -9.26 5.29 -4.84
N GLN A 119 -9.09 6.56 -4.42
CA GLN A 119 -7.92 7.37 -4.75
C GLN A 119 -6.63 6.78 -4.17
N ILE A 120 -6.61 6.41 -2.89
CA ILE A 120 -5.45 5.73 -2.29
C ILE A 120 -5.13 4.42 -3.02
N LYS A 121 -6.13 3.58 -3.31
CA LYS A 121 -5.89 2.32 -4.02
C LYS A 121 -5.28 2.56 -5.40
N ALA A 122 -5.82 3.52 -6.16
CA ALA A 122 -5.29 3.87 -7.47
C ALA A 122 -3.83 4.32 -7.38
N GLU A 123 -3.50 5.22 -6.45
CA GLU A 123 -2.13 5.70 -6.32
C GLU A 123 -1.15 4.70 -5.75
N PHE A 124 -1.57 3.87 -4.79
CA PHE A 124 -0.76 2.76 -4.31
C PHE A 124 -0.36 1.84 -5.48
N LYS A 125 -1.31 1.47 -6.33
CA LYS A 125 -1.03 0.59 -7.48
C LYS A 125 -0.14 1.25 -8.52
N LYS A 126 -0.37 2.52 -8.87
CA LYS A 126 0.51 3.27 -9.78
C LYS A 126 1.93 3.33 -9.25
N SER A 127 2.10 3.67 -7.96
CA SER A 127 3.40 3.70 -7.31
C SER A 127 4.09 2.34 -7.34
N VAL A 128 3.39 1.28 -6.93
CA VAL A 128 3.92 -0.08 -6.93
C VAL A 128 4.33 -0.54 -8.34
N LEU A 129 3.56 -0.20 -9.38
CA LEU A 129 3.93 -0.47 -10.76
C LEU A 129 5.20 0.27 -11.17
N GLY A 130 5.32 1.54 -10.78
CA GLY A 130 6.47 2.41 -11.07
C GLY A 130 7.75 2.11 -10.29
N LEU A 131 7.73 1.26 -9.25
CA LEU A 131 8.93 0.91 -8.49
C LEU A 131 10.03 0.29 -9.39
N GLY A 132 11.27 0.78 -9.26
CA GLY A 132 12.45 0.21 -9.93
C GLY A 132 12.81 -1.20 -9.45
N GLU A 133 13.70 -1.88 -10.16
CA GLU A 133 14.05 -3.28 -9.89
C GLU A 133 14.79 -3.48 -8.56
N ASN A 134 15.54 -2.47 -8.12
CA ASN A 134 16.24 -2.50 -6.84
C ASN A 134 15.37 -2.11 -5.63
N ALA A 135 14.15 -1.63 -5.87
CA ALA A 135 13.25 -1.26 -4.79
C ALA A 135 12.77 -2.49 -4.01
N LYS A 136 12.68 -2.34 -2.70
CA LYS A 136 11.97 -3.25 -1.79
C LYS A 136 10.83 -2.51 -1.12
N PHE A 137 9.70 -3.18 -0.96
CA PHE A 137 8.54 -2.58 -0.33
C PHE A 137 7.72 -3.59 0.46
N THR A 138 6.95 -3.07 1.40
CA THR A 138 5.75 -3.74 1.91
C THR A 138 4.66 -2.69 2.12
N ALA A 139 3.46 -3.15 2.44
CA ALA A 139 2.32 -2.30 2.68
C ALA A 139 1.55 -2.76 3.91
N LEU A 140 0.96 -1.80 4.60
CA LEU A 140 -0.04 -2.06 5.61
C LEU A 140 -1.22 -1.12 5.44
N VAL A 141 -2.38 -1.62 5.82
CA VAL A 141 -3.61 -0.83 5.94
C VAL A 141 -3.99 -0.76 7.41
N TYR A 142 -4.57 0.35 7.83
CA TYR A 142 -5.00 0.49 9.21
C TYR A 142 -6.41 1.08 9.32
N SER A 143 -7.15 0.51 10.26
CA SER A 143 -8.23 1.18 10.97
C SER A 143 -8.24 0.61 12.39
N GLY A 144 -9.22 0.93 13.21
CA GLY A 144 -9.41 0.27 14.50
C GLY A 144 -10.86 0.06 14.84
N TYR A 145 -11.14 -0.47 16.02
CA TYR A 145 -12.46 -0.41 16.62
C TYR A 145 -12.38 0.43 17.88
N ALA A 146 -13.45 1.15 18.22
CA ALA A 146 -13.48 1.90 19.48
C ALA A 146 -13.30 0.98 20.71
N THR A 147 -13.55 -0.32 20.56
CA THR A 147 -13.57 -1.33 21.62
C THR A 147 -12.48 -2.41 21.51
N SER A 148 -11.59 -2.34 20.51
CA SER A 148 -10.54 -3.35 20.31
C SER A 148 -9.29 -2.72 19.69
N PRO A 149 -8.08 -3.21 20.03
CA PRO A 149 -6.84 -2.72 19.42
C PRO A 149 -6.92 -2.78 17.89
N GLY A 150 -6.26 -1.80 17.26
CA GLY A 150 -6.40 -1.46 15.84
C GLY A 150 -6.31 -2.65 14.88
N ASP A 151 -7.18 -2.66 13.87
CA ASP A 151 -7.09 -3.57 12.72
C ASP A 151 -6.02 -3.07 11.75
N ILE A 152 -4.78 -3.42 12.08
CA ILE A 152 -3.59 -3.14 11.28
C ILE A 152 -3.21 -4.43 10.56
N VAL A 153 -3.44 -4.46 9.25
CA VAL A 153 -3.16 -5.63 8.42
C VAL A 153 -1.95 -5.32 7.55
N VAL A 154 -0.93 -6.17 7.63
CA VAL A 154 0.30 -6.05 6.85
C VAL A 154 0.29 -7.10 5.74
N TRP A 155 0.58 -6.70 4.50
CA TRP A 155 0.68 -7.63 3.37
C TRP A 155 1.79 -8.67 3.58
N ARG A 156 3.01 -8.18 3.85
CA ARG A 156 4.19 -8.99 4.18
C ARG A 156 4.95 -8.37 5.33
N THR A 157 5.37 -9.16 6.31
CA THR A 157 6.05 -8.66 7.51
C THR A 157 7.51 -8.29 7.30
N THR A 158 8.03 -8.49 6.09
CA THR A 158 9.37 -8.08 5.65
C THR A 158 9.28 -7.40 4.30
N LEU A 159 10.25 -6.55 3.98
CA LEU A 159 10.34 -5.89 2.68
C LEU A 159 10.55 -6.93 1.58
N GLN A 160 9.73 -6.85 0.53
CA GLN A 160 9.82 -7.71 -0.65
C GLN A 160 10.46 -6.94 -1.80
N LYS A 161 11.29 -7.61 -2.61
CA LYS A 161 11.77 -7.03 -3.88
C LYS A 161 10.58 -6.69 -4.79
N ALA A 162 10.67 -5.60 -5.53
CA ALA A 162 9.65 -5.13 -6.47
C ALA A 162 9.59 -5.96 -7.78
N THR A 163 9.58 -7.30 -7.67
CA THR A 163 9.39 -8.18 -8.83
C THR A 163 7.96 -8.09 -9.35
N PRO A 164 7.70 -8.43 -10.63
CA PRO A 164 6.35 -8.45 -11.20
C PRO A 164 5.34 -9.25 -10.35
N GLU A 165 5.76 -10.38 -9.79
CA GLU A 165 4.91 -11.25 -8.95
C GLU A 165 4.54 -10.58 -7.62
N ASN A 166 5.51 -9.93 -6.98
CA ASN A 166 5.30 -9.23 -5.71
C ASN A 166 4.44 -7.98 -5.91
N LYS A 167 4.68 -7.22 -6.99
CA LYS A 167 3.82 -6.09 -7.39
C LYS A 167 2.38 -6.55 -7.61
N ALA A 168 2.17 -7.58 -8.41
CA ALA A 168 0.84 -8.14 -8.67
C ALA A 168 0.15 -8.64 -7.37
N SER A 169 0.89 -9.32 -6.50
CA SER A 169 0.36 -9.82 -5.22
C SER A 169 -0.06 -8.69 -4.28
N ALA A 170 0.73 -7.62 -4.18
CA ALA A 170 0.39 -6.46 -3.35
C ALA A 170 -0.85 -5.72 -3.90
N MET A 171 -0.94 -5.56 -5.22
CA MET A 171 -2.10 -4.94 -5.87
C MET A 171 -3.38 -5.78 -5.72
N ALA A 172 -3.27 -7.11 -5.71
CA ALA A 172 -4.42 -7.97 -5.42
C ALA A 172 -4.82 -7.90 -3.94
N TRP A 173 -3.84 -7.82 -3.04
CA TRP A 173 -4.07 -7.72 -1.60
C TRP A 173 -4.87 -6.47 -1.22
N ILE A 174 -4.53 -5.30 -1.78
CA ILE A 174 -5.21 -4.04 -1.41
C ILE A 174 -6.70 -4.02 -1.79
N GLU A 175 -7.13 -4.86 -2.74
CA GLU A 175 -8.54 -4.94 -3.14
C GLU A 175 -9.44 -5.61 -2.09
N GLY A 176 -8.85 -6.34 -1.14
CA GLY A 176 -9.59 -7.06 -0.10
C GLY A 176 -10.16 -6.17 1.01
N PHE A 177 -9.95 -4.85 0.96
CA PHE A 177 -10.30 -3.95 2.05
C PHE A 177 -11.34 -2.90 1.66
N SER A 178 -12.15 -2.54 2.66
CA SER A 178 -13.07 -1.41 2.61
C SER A 178 -12.86 -0.49 3.81
N PRO A 179 -13.16 0.82 3.68
CA PRO A 179 -13.09 1.79 4.77
C PRO A 179 -14.00 1.46 5.93
N TYR A 180 -13.52 1.57 7.18
CA TYR A 180 -14.37 1.49 8.36
C TYR A 180 -13.71 2.07 9.63
N SER A 181 -14.55 2.62 10.52
CA SER A 181 -14.23 2.90 11.93
C SER A 181 -13.08 3.90 12.17
N VAL A 182 -12.36 3.79 13.29
CA VAL A 182 -11.49 4.79 13.93
C VAL A 182 -10.02 4.74 13.48
N THR A 183 -9.23 5.75 13.83
CA THR A 183 -7.96 6.17 13.21
C THR A 183 -6.73 6.04 14.14
N PRO A 184 -6.13 4.83 14.23
CA PRO A 184 -4.93 4.53 15.03
C PRO A 184 -3.61 4.86 14.32
N ILE A 185 -3.36 6.13 14.00
CA ILE A 185 -2.17 6.57 13.23
C ILE A 185 -0.87 6.18 13.93
N TRP A 186 -0.79 6.37 15.25
CA TRP A 186 0.41 5.99 16.03
C TRP A 186 0.67 4.49 15.94
N ASP A 187 -0.34 3.65 16.21
CA ASP A 187 -0.16 2.20 16.25
C ASP A 187 0.23 1.64 14.87
N ALA A 188 -0.37 2.17 13.80
CA ALA A 188 -0.03 1.83 12.41
C ALA A 188 1.41 2.21 12.07
N THR A 189 1.82 3.44 12.44
CA THR A 189 3.19 3.93 12.19
C THR A 189 4.22 3.15 13.00
N LYS A 190 3.91 2.82 14.27
CA LYS A 190 4.74 1.94 15.10
C LYS A 190 4.92 0.57 14.44
N ARG A 191 3.84 -0.02 13.91
CA ARG A 191 3.90 -1.30 13.21
C ARG A 191 4.79 -1.23 11.96
N ALA A 192 4.74 -0.12 11.21
CA ALA A 192 5.62 0.13 10.06
C ALA A 192 7.08 0.29 10.47
N LEU A 193 7.35 1.02 11.55
CA LEU A 193 8.70 1.21 12.09
C LEU A 193 9.33 -0.12 12.55
N ASP A 194 8.52 -1.11 12.93
CA ASP A 194 8.98 -2.44 13.34
C ASP A 194 9.25 -3.40 12.16
N ILE A 195 9.03 -2.96 10.91
CA ILE A 195 9.47 -3.72 9.72
C ILE A 195 11.00 -3.61 9.59
N PRO A 196 11.73 -4.74 9.51
CA PRO A 196 13.18 -4.71 9.35
C PRO A 196 13.62 -3.96 8.09
N GLU A 197 14.73 -3.23 8.20
CA GLU A 197 15.38 -2.50 7.10
C GLU A 197 14.55 -1.36 6.47
N VAL A 198 13.42 -0.95 7.06
CA VAL A 198 12.67 0.21 6.56
C VAL A 198 13.52 1.47 6.62
N GLU A 199 13.55 2.23 5.52
CA GLU A 199 14.23 3.53 5.45
C GLU A 199 13.21 4.66 5.31
N THR A 200 12.11 4.39 4.60
CA THR A 200 11.08 5.38 4.27
C THR A 200 9.68 4.84 4.55
N ILE A 201 8.85 5.64 5.20
CA ILE A 201 7.42 5.38 5.39
C ILE A 201 6.61 6.40 4.58
N LEU A 202 5.62 5.91 3.85
CA LEU A 202 4.65 6.72 3.12
C LEU A 202 3.32 6.64 3.87
N LEU A 203 3.04 7.64 4.70
CA LEU A 203 1.85 7.69 5.56
C LEU A 203 0.73 8.45 4.85
N HIS A 204 -0.34 7.74 4.51
CA HIS A 204 -1.58 8.33 4.02
C HIS A 204 -2.62 8.39 5.11
N THR A 205 -3.36 9.50 5.15
CA THR A 205 -4.56 9.62 5.98
C THR A 205 -5.45 10.76 5.49
N ASP A 206 -6.75 10.60 5.65
CA ASP A 206 -7.70 11.71 5.61
C ASP A 206 -8.15 12.13 7.01
N GLY A 207 -7.56 11.51 8.04
CA GLY A 207 -8.09 11.45 9.39
C GLY A 207 -7.28 12.24 10.40
N VAL A 208 -7.94 12.54 11.52
CA VAL A 208 -7.28 12.97 12.75
C VAL A 208 -7.10 11.78 13.69
N ALA A 209 -6.01 11.73 14.44
CA ALA A 209 -5.79 10.64 15.38
C ALA A 209 -6.88 10.64 16.47
N ASN A 210 -7.50 9.49 16.71
CA ASN A 210 -8.47 9.29 17.79
C ASN A 210 -8.25 7.96 18.55
N VAL A 211 -7.26 7.17 18.12
CA VAL A 211 -6.81 5.95 18.79
C VAL A 211 -5.29 5.97 18.93
N TYR A 212 -4.80 5.57 20.10
CA TYR A 212 -3.39 5.22 20.32
C TYR A 212 -3.28 4.21 21.47
N ASP A 213 -2.29 3.32 21.39
CA ASP A 213 -2.10 2.18 22.30
C ASP A 213 -3.34 1.28 22.36
N GLY A 214 -4.01 1.11 21.21
CA GLY A 214 -5.20 0.28 21.08
C GLY A 214 -6.45 0.80 21.83
N SER A 215 -6.42 2.04 22.32
CA SER A 215 -7.52 2.65 23.06
C SER A 215 -8.08 3.87 22.33
N TYR A 216 -9.41 4.02 22.32
CA TYR A 216 -10.10 5.18 21.75
C TYR A 216 -10.18 6.34 22.76
N HIS A 217 -9.83 7.55 22.30
CA HIS A 217 -9.68 8.74 23.15
C HIS A 217 -10.66 9.87 22.81
N GLY A 218 -11.70 9.58 22.02
CA GLY A 218 -12.77 10.53 21.71
C GLY A 218 -12.49 11.46 20.53
N GLU A 219 -13.53 12.19 20.12
CA GLU A 219 -13.56 13.03 18.91
C GLU A 219 -14.02 14.48 19.18
N SER A 220 -14.13 14.88 20.45
CA SER A 220 -14.31 16.31 20.75
C SER A 220 -13.11 17.11 20.25
N TYR A 221 -13.28 18.39 19.94
CA TYR A 221 -12.18 19.22 19.46
C TYR A 221 -10.95 19.17 20.39
N SER A 222 -11.16 19.28 21.70
CA SER A 222 -10.07 19.18 22.69
C SER A 222 -9.40 17.81 22.72
N ALA A 223 -10.17 16.73 22.55
CA ALA A 223 -9.64 15.38 22.43
C ALA A 223 -8.79 15.25 21.16
N VAL A 224 -9.28 15.73 20.01
CA VAL A 224 -8.55 15.67 18.74
C VAL A 224 -7.21 16.40 18.83
N VAL A 225 -7.19 17.63 19.39
CA VAL A 225 -5.94 18.38 19.61
C VAL A 225 -4.95 17.55 20.43
N ASN A 226 -5.38 17.04 21.59
CA ASN A 226 -4.54 16.21 22.45
C ASN A 226 -4.07 14.93 21.74
N ASN A 227 -4.95 14.23 21.03
CA ASN A 227 -4.65 12.97 20.37
C ASN A 227 -3.64 13.16 19.23
N CYS A 228 -3.75 14.25 18.46
CA CYS A 228 -2.81 14.60 17.41
C CYS A 228 -1.44 14.97 17.99
N ASP A 229 -1.40 15.72 19.09
CA ASP A 229 -0.15 16.06 19.79
C ASP A 229 0.54 14.84 20.40
N VAL A 230 -0.22 13.92 21.02
CA VAL A 230 0.31 12.63 21.50
C VAL A 230 0.83 11.79 20.34
N THR A 231 0.10 11.73 19.23
CA THR A 231 0.50 10.93 18.05
C THR A 231 1.82 11.42 17.47
N LYS A 232 1.95 12.73 17.17
CA LYS A 232 3.20 13.27 16.60
C LYS A 232 4.38 13.18 17.57
N SER A 233 4.15 13.44 18.86
CA SER A 233 5.20 13.37 19.89
C SER A 233 5.76 11.97 20.10
N ARG A 234 5.04 10.92 19.67
CA ARG A 234 5.51 9.53 19.68
C ARG A 234 6.15 9.11 18.36
N ILE A 235 5.53 9.47 17.23
CA ILE A 235 6.02 9.11 15.90
C ILE A 235 7.40 9.70 15.65
N ILE A 236 7.58 11.00 15.89
CA ILE A 236 8.81 11.73 15.54
C ILE A 236 10.05 11.13 16.23
N PRO A 237 10.11 10.97 17.57
CA PRO A 237 11.29 10.39 18.21
C PRO A 237 11.50 8.92 17.84
N ALA A 238 10.42 8.14 17.66
CA ALA A 238 10.54 6.72 17.28
C ALA A 238 11.15 6.55 15.89
N ALA A 239 10.73 7.37 14.93
CA ALA A 239 11.27 7.38 13.57
C ALA A 239 12.74 7.86 13.57
N LYS A 240 13.05 8.95 14.29
CA LYS A 240 14.42 9.44 14.44
C LYS A 240 15.36 8.40 15.03
N ALA A 241 14.92 7.68 16.06
CA ALA A 241 15.72 6.63 16.70
C ALA A 241 16.07 5.49 15.73
N LYS A 242 15.28 5.28 14.68
CA LYS A 242 15.52 4.28 13.64
C LYS A 242 16.12 4.86 12.35
N GLY A 243 16.34 6.18 12.27
CA GLY A 243 16.81 6.85 11.05
C GLY A 243 15.79 6.80 9.89
N VAL A 244 14.50 6.63 10.19
CA VAL A 244 13.43 6.49 9.19
C VAL A 244 12.84 7.84 8.84
N LYS A 245 12.71 8.12 7.54
CA LYS A 245 12.00 9.30 7.03
C LYS A 245 10.53 8.98 6.83
N ILE A 246 9.64 9.91 7.17
CA ILE A 246 8.19 9.74 6.98
C ILE A 246 7.68 10.85 6.06
N HIS A 247 7.19 10.45 4.89
CA HIS A 247 6.44 11.34 4.00
C HIS A 247 4.96 11.20 4.30
N THR A 248 4.25 12.32 4.43
CA THR A 248 2.85 12.35 4.83
C THR A 248 1.97 12.88 3.70
N PHE A 249 0.84 12.22 3.47
CA PHE A 249 -0.12 12.52 2.42
C PHE A 249 -1.49 12.73 3.05
N ALA A 250 -1.95 13.98 3.04
CA ALA A 250 -3.21 14.40 3.64
C ALA A 250 -4.33 14.42 2.59
N HIS A 251 -5.27 13.48 2.67
CA HIS A 251 -6.33 13.31 1.67
C HIS A 251 -7.59 14.09 2.04
N ALA A 252 -7.83 15.23 1.40
CA ALA A 252 -9.10 15.97 1.51
C ALA A 252 -9.72 16.02 2.93
N LEU A 253 -8.92 16.28 3.97
CA LEU A 253 -9.37 16.31 5.39
C LEU A 253 -10.62 17.18 5.60
N SER A 254 -10.69 18.33 4.91
CA SER A 254 -11.80 19.28 4.98
C SER A 254 -13.12 18.77 4.35
N SER A 255 -13.11 17.61 3.68
CA SER A 255 -14.34 16.97 3.17
C SER A 255 -15.16 16.29 4.27
N PHE A 256 -14.53 15.96 5.41
CA PHE A 256 -15.15 15.21 6.49
C PHE A 256 -15.14 15.97 7.83
N TYR A 257 -14.08 16.74 8.09
CA TYR A 257 -13.90 17.46 9.34
C TYR A 257 -14.27 18.93 9.23
N SER A 258 -14.66 19.54 10.35
CA SER A 258 -14.74 21.01 10.42
C SER A 258 -13.38 21.64 10.10
N PRO A 259 -13.33 22.89 9.62
CA PRO A 259 -12.07 23.55 9.27
C PRO A 259 -11.02 23.50 10.38
N ASP A 260 -11.43 23.73 11.63
CA ASP A 260 -10.51 23.72 12.78
C ASP A 260 -9.95 22.32 13.05
N VAL A 261 -10.79 21.28 12.97
CA VAL A 261 -10.35 19.89 13.17
C VAL A 261 -9.43 19.43 12.02
N ALA A 262 -9.78 19.79 10.79
CA ALA A 262 -8.94 19.51 9.62
C ALA A 262 -7.56 20.17 9.74
N ALA A 263 -7.50 21.42 10.23
CA ALA A 263 -6.25 22.14 10.44
C ALA A 263 -5.34 21.46 11.48
N VAL A 264 -5.91 20.92 12.56
CA VAL A 264 -5.16 20.15 13.57
C VAL A 264 -4.54 18.88 12.97
N GLY A 265 -5.32 18.10 12.21
CA GLY A 265 -4.81 16.91 11.51
C GLY A 265 -3.74 17.25 10.48
N GLU A 266 -3.96 18.29 9.68
CA GLU A 266 -2.99 18.76 8.70
C GLU A 266 -1.67 19.20 9.37
N GLN A 267 -1.76 19.92 10.48
CA GLN A 267 -0.57 20.36 11.23
C GLN A 267 0.19 19.17 11.83
N MET A 268 -0.50 18.18 12.38
CA MET A 268 0.13 16.94 12.86
C MET A 268 0.95 16.26 11.76
N LEU A 269 0.40 16.14 10.55
CA LEU A 269 1.09 15.51 9.42
C LEU A 269 2.29 16.32 8.93
N LYS A 270 2.18 17.66 8.92
CA LYS A 270 3.30 18.57 8.65
C LYS A 270 4.41 18.40 9.68
N ASP A 271 4.06 18.37 10.96
CA ASP A 271 5.02 18.21 12.06
C ASP A 271 5.75 16.86 11.98
N ILE A 272 5.03 15.77 11.64
CA ILE A 272 5.63 14.43 11.45
C ILE A 272 6.62 14.44 10.29
N ALA A 273 6.22 14.95 9.12
CA ALA A 273 7.09 14.99 7.95
C ALA A 273 8.35 15.83 8.22
N ALA A 274 8.17 17.08 8.67
CA ALA A 274 9.28 17.97 9.00
C ALA A 274 10.17 17.39 10.12
N GLY A 275 9.55 16.79 11.14
CA GLY A 275 10.26 16.18 12.27
C GLY A 275 11.11 14.98 11.89
N THR A 276 10.76 14.25 10.81
CA THR A 276 11.49 13.05 10.38
C THR A 276 12.33 13.25 9.12
N GLY A 277 12.37 14.48 8.59
CA GLY A 277 13.10 14.80 7.35
C GLY A 277 12.43 14.28 6.08
N GLY A 278 11.13 14.00 6.13
CA GLY A 278 10.30 13.70 4.96
C GLY A 278 9.58 14.94 4.44
N THR A 279 8.62 14.74 3.53
CA THR A 279 7.81 15.80 2.93
C THR A 279 6.34 15.64 3.28
N PHE A 280 5.63 16.77 3.34
CA PHE A 280 4.17 16.80 3.47
C PHE A 280 3.56 17.14 2.12
N THR A 281 2.59 16.34 1.69
CA THR A 281 1.82 16.56 0.47
C THR A 281 0.34 16.64 0.82
N LYS A 282 -0.30 17.74 0.42
CA LYS A 282 -1.76 17.85 0.45
C LYS A 282 -2.32 17.23 -0.82
N VAL A 283 -3.17 16.22 -0.66
CA VAL A 283 -3.87 15.54 -1.74
C VAL A 283 -5.29 16.08 -1.77
N ASN A 284 -5.63 16.73 -2.87
CA ASN A 284 -6.99 17.20 -3.13
C ASN A 284 -7.86 16.05 -3.66
#